data_AF-A0A353YH85-F1
#
_entry.id   AF-A0A353YH85-F1
#
_cell.length_a   1.000
_cell.length_b   1.000
_cell.length_c   1.000
_cell.angle_alpha   90.00
_cell.angle_beta   90.00
_cell.angle_gamma   90.00
#
_symmetry.space_group_name_H-M   'P 1'
#
loop_
_entity.id
_entity.type
_entity.pdbx_description
1 polymer ?
#
loop_
_entity_poly.entity_id
_entity_poly.type
_entity_poly.pdbx_seq_one_letter_code
_entity_poly.pdbx_strand_id
1 'polypeptide(L)'
;MPRTRSIGATADFLGTQPFMMGPEPTGLDAAAFAFVAGVLCPLFETPLRTAAERHHNLRRYVGRMTARFYPEQSEMAGCKAAARFRKCGSGGL
;
A
#
# COMPACT_ATOMS: atom_id res chain seq x y z
N MET A 1 17.17 -14.31 15.18
CA MET A 1 16.29 -14.24 13.99
C MET A 1 15.57 -12.90 14.00
N PRO A 2 15.65 -12.08 12.93
CA PRO A 2 14.95 -10.80 12.90
C PRO A 2 13.42 -11.04 12.89
N ARG A 3 12.66 -10.27 13.68
CA ARG A 3 11.18 -10.37 13.80
C ARG A 3 10.43 -9.82 12.57
N THR A 4 11.01 -9.92 11.38
CA THR A 4 10.53 -9.28 10.15
C THR A 4 9.91 -10.28 9.16
N ARG A 5 9.89 -11.59 9.48
CA ARG A 5 9.39 -12.62 8.54
C ARG A 5 7.99 -12.33 7.98
N SER A 6 7.10 -11.77 8.81
CA SER A 6 5.72 -11.51 8.41
C SER A 6 5.62 -10.43 7.33
N ILE A 7 6.49 -9.40 7.36
CA ILE A 7 6.45 -8.35 6.34
C ILE A 7 6.94 -8.87 4.99
N GLY A 8 7.96 -9.74 5.01
CA GLY A 8 8.42 -10.44 3.81
C GLY A 8 7.32 -11.30 3.21
N ALA A 9 6.68 -12.13 4.04
CA ALA A 9 5.56 -12.97 3.59
C ALA A 9 4.38 -12.14 3.02
N THR A 10 4.05 -10.99 3.63
CA THR A 10 3.03 -10.09 3.09
C THR A 10 3.45 -9.49 1.74
N ALA A 11 4.71 -9.10 1.59
CA ALA A 11 5.24 -8.59 0.32
C ALA A 11 5.23 -9.67 -0.76
N ASP A 12 5.60 -10.91 -0.42
CA ASP A 12 5.60 -12.03 -1.35
C ASP A 12 4.18 -12.43 -1.76
N PHE A 13 3.24 -12.43 -0.79
CA PHE A 13 1.83 -12.71 -1.05
C PHE A 13 1.19 -11.67 -1.99
N LEU A 14 1.46 -10.39 -1.76
CA LEU A 14 1.03 -9.33 -2.68
C LEU A 14 1.69 -9.48 -4.06
N GLY A 15 2.97 -9.85 -4.08
CA GLY A 15 3.75 -10.02 -5.30
C GLY A 15 3.67 -8.81 -6.22
N THR A 16 3.20 -9.05 -7.45
CA THR A 16 2.98 -8.03 -8.49
C THR A 16 1.52 -7.58 -8.59
N GLN A 17 0.62 -8.16 -7.78
CA GLN A 17 -0.81 -7.84 -7.85
C GLN A 17 -1.09 -6.43 -7.32
N PRO A 18 -2.15 -5.76 -7.82
CA PRO A 18 -2.52 -4.46 -7.31
C PRO A 18 -3.10 -4.54 -5.90
N PHE A 19 -3.80 -5.62 -5.55
CA PHE A 19 -4.40 -5.88 -4.23
C PHE A 19 -4.16 -7.34 -3.80
N MET A 20 -4.42 -7.64 -2.53
CA MET A 20 -4.08 -8.93 -1.91
C MET A 20 -4.73 -10.14 -2.60
N MET A 21 -5.95 -9.96 -3.13
CA MET A 21 -6.71 -11.03 -3.80
C MET A 21 -6.84 -10.81 -5.32
N GLY A 22 -5.96 -9.99 -5.91
CA GLY A 22 -5.91 -9.77 -7.36
C GLY A 22 -6.32 -8.34 -7.76
N PRO A 23 -7.20 -8.15 -8.77
CA PRO A 23 -7.38 -6.86 -9.44
C PRO A 23 -8.21 -5.85 -8.66
N GLU A 24 -9.07 -6.27 -7.73
CA GLU A 24 -9.94 -5.41 -6.94
C GLU A 24 -9.67 -5.58 -5.44
N PRO A 25 -9.77 -4.50 -4.64
CA PRO A 25 -9.57 -4.57 -3.20
C PRO A 25 -10.75 -5.29 -2.55
N THR A 26 -10.42 -6.06 -1.53
CA THR A 26 -11.39 -6.80 -0.71
C THR A 26 -11.35 -6.30 0.74
N GLY A 27 -12.20 -6.84 1.62
CA GLY A 27 -12.11 -6.54 3.05
C GLY A 27 -10.75 -6.85 3.67
N LEU A 28 -10.02 -7.84 3.12
CA LEU A 28 -8.65 -8.16 3.51
C LEU A 28 -7.72 -6.95 3.29
N ASP A 29 -7.90 -6.22 2.18
CA ASP A 29 -7.08 -5.08 1.84
C ASP A 29 -7.25 -3.92 2.81
N ALA A 30 -8.44 -3.73 3.40
CA ALA A 30 -8.65 -2.71 4.42
C ALA A 30 -7.75 -2.95 5.65
N ALA A 31 -7.72 -4.18 6.15
CA ALA A 31 -6.87 -4.57 7.26
C ALA A 31 -5.38 -4.53 6.87
N ALA A 32 -5.02 -5.14 5.74
CA ALA A 32 -3.64 -5.19 5.26
C ALA A 32 -3.07 -3.78 5.04
N PHE A 33 -3.84 -2.87 4.44
CA PHE A 33 -3.47 -1.47 4.28
C PHE A 33 -3.17 -0.80 5.62
N ALA A 34 -4.07 -0.92 6.60
CA ALA A 34 -3.88 -0.30 7.92
C ALA A 34 -2.58 -0.78 8.60
N PHE A 35 -2.31 -2.09 8.57
CA PHE A 35 -1.08 -2.63 9.13
C PHE A 35 0.17 -2.21 8.37
N VAL A 36 0.17 -2.28 7.04
CA VAL A 36 1.34 -1.91 6.22
C VAL A 36 1.63 -0.42 6.32
N ALA A 37 0.61 0.44 6.28
CA ALA A 37 0.77 1.88 6.49
C ALA A 37 1.27 2.18 7.92
N GLY A 38 0.74 1.52 8.94
CA GLY A 38 1.22 1.68 10.32
C GLY A 38 2.68 1.29 10.49
N VAL A 39 3.12 0.20 9.86
CA VAL A 39 4.52 -0.25 9.87
C VAL A 39 5.44 0.74 9.15
N LEU A 40 4.99 1.35 8.05
CA LEU A 40 5.76 2.32 7.28
C LEU A 40 5.73 3.74 7.87
N CYS A 41 4.96 3.96 8.94
CA CYS A 41 4.80 5.28 9.53
C CYS A 41 6.16 5.90 9.90
N PRO A 42 6.50 7.09 9.39
CA PRO A 42 7.83 7.68 9.54
C PRO A 42 8.15 8.12 10.97
N LEU A 43 7.14 8.21 11.84
CA LEU A 43 7.30 8.56 13.25
C LEU A 43 7.90 7.42 14.08
N PHE A 44 7.88 6.19 13.57
CA PHE A 44 8.46 5.04 14.27
C PHE A 44 9.81 4.68 13.66
N GLU A 45 10.86 4.61 14.47
CA GLU A 45 12.17 4.11 14.07
C GLU A 45 12.34 2.69 14.59
N THR A 46 12.07 1.71 13.74
CA THR A 46 12.13 0.29 14.14
C THR A 46 12.77 -0.57 13.05
N PRO A 47 13.41 -1.69 13.41
CA PRO A 47 13.89 -2.66 12.42
C PRO A 47 12.79 -3.18 11.49
N LEU A 48 11.54 -3.18 11.96
CA LEU A 48 10.38 -3.60 11.17
C LEU A 48 10.06 -2.60 10.06
N ARG A 49 10.07 -1.30 10.37
CA ARG A 49 9.92 -0.24 9.36
C ARG A 49 11.03 -0.32 8.31
N THR A 50 12.29 -0.43 8.74
CA THR A 50 13.43 -0.56 7.80
C THR A 50 13.29 -1.78 6.89
N ALA A 51 12.74 -2.90 7.39
CA ALA A 51 12.46 -4.06 6.55
C ALA A 51 11.32 -3.77 5.55
N ALA A 52 10.23 -3.15 6.00
CA ALA A 52 9.10 -2.80 5.14
C ALA A 52 9.48 -1.82 4.02
N GLU A 53 10.33 -0.83 4.31
CA GLU A 53 10.80 0.18 3.35
C GLU A 53 11.56 -0.44 2.16
N ARG A 54 12.19 -1.60 2.35
CA ARG A 54 12.89 -2.35 1.29
C ARG A 54 11.93 -3.00 0.29
N HIS A 55 10.66 -3.17 0.65
CA HIS A 55 9.63 -3.76 -0.19
C HIS A 55 8.86 -2.67 -0.97
N HIS A 56 9.36 -2.32 -2.16
CA HIS A 56 8.77 -1.30 -3.01
C HIS A 56 7.31 -1.60 -3.41
N ASN A 57 6.93 -2.87 -3.53
CA ASN A 57 5.57 -3.28 -3.84
C ASN A 57 4.58 -2.92 -2.72
N LEU A 58 4.99 -3.02 -1.44
CA LEU A 58 4.18 -2.57 -0.30
C LEU A 58 3.98 -1.06 -0.28
N ARG A 59 5.04 -0.27 -0.56
CA ARG A 59 4.93 1.20 -0.65
C ARG A 59 3.99 1.63 -1.78
N ARG A 60 4.09 0.98 -2.94
CA ARG A 60 3.17 1.21 -4.07
C ARG A 60 1.74 0.79 -3.73
N TYR A 61 1.56 -0.29 -2.97
CA TYR A 61 0.26 -0.73 -2.50
C TYR A 61 -0.41 0.30 -1.59
N VAL A 62 0.31 0.83 -0.60
CA VAL A 62 -0.17 1.95 0.24
C VAL A 62 -0.58 3.12 -0.65
N GLY A 63 0.26 3.52 -1.61
CA GLY A 63 -0.07 4.60 -2.55
C GLY A 63 -1.35 4.34 -3.38
N ARG A 64 -1.60 3.11 -3.83
CA ARG A 64 -2.84 2.73 -4.55
C ARG A 64 -4.06 2.85 -3.64
N MET A 65 -3.97 2.32 -2.42
CA MET A 65 -5.05 2.39 -1.43
C MET A 65 -5.37 3.82 -1.04
N THR A 66 -4.35 4.67 -0.82
CA THR A 66 -4.52 6.10 -0.55
C THR A 66 -5.24 6.81 -1.68
N ALA A 67 -4.78 6.65 -2.92
CA ALA A 67 -5.40 7.32 -4.07
C ALA A 67 -6.87 6.94 -4.29
N ARG A 68 -7.23 5.68 -3.98
CA ARG A 68 -8.57 5.13 -4.17
C ARG A 68 -9.53 5.53 -3.04
N PHE A 69 -9.13 5.39 -1.79
CA PHE A 69 -10.02 5.53 -0.62
C PHE A 69 -9.85 6.82 0.17
N TYR A 70 -8.73 7.54 0.00
CA TYR A 70 -8.45 8.82 0.65
C TYR A 70 -8.09 9.89 -0.40
N PRO A 71 -9.03 10.26 -1.29
CA PRO A 71 -8.84 11.19 -2.40
C PRO A 71 -8.07 12.47 -2.06
N GLU A 72 -8.36 13.01 -0.88
CA GLU A 72 -7.86 14.28 -0.38
C GLU A 72 -6.41 14.19 0.14
N GLN A 73 -5.89 12.97 0.31
CA GLN A 73 -4.55 12.73 0.80
C GLN A 73 -3.59 12.45 -0.35
N SER A 74 -2.57 13.30 -0.50
CA SER A 74 -1.50 13.11 -1.48
C SER A 74 -0.45 12.07 -1.05
N GLU A 75 -0.44 11.71 0.23
CA GLU A 75 0.52 10.79 0.83
C GLU A 75 -0.09 10.11 2.07
N MET A 76 0.32 8.88 2.35
CA MET A 76 0.03 8.17 3.60
C MET A 76 1.29 7.45 4.08
N ALA A 77 1.68 7.61 5.34
CA ALA A 77 2.80 6.91 5.97
C ALA A 77 4.11 6.94 5.14
N GLY A 78 4.53 8.10 4.64
CA GLY A 78 5.76 8.21 3.84
C GLY A 78 5.61 7.74 2.38
N CYS A 79 4.41 7.30 1.98
CA CYS A 79 4.14 6.71 0.67
C CYS A 79 3.18 7.59 -0.13
N LYS A 80 3.66 8.11 -1.26
CA LYS A 80 2.88 8.97 -2.15
C LYS A 80 1.67 8.21 -2.70
N ALA A 81 0.52 8.88 -2.73
CA ALA A 81 -0.66 8.39 -3.42
C ALA A 81 -0.32 8.16 -4.90
N ALA A 82 -0.79 7.04 -5.45
CA ALA A 82 -0.65 6.77 -6.88
C ALA A 82 -1.43 7.84 -7.67
N ALA A 83 -0.92 8.20 -8.86
CA ALA A 83 -1.69 9.05 -9.76
C ALA A 83 -3.05 8.39 -10.02
N ARG A 84 -4.13 9.12 -9.74
CA ARG A 84 -5.47 8.66 -10.10
C ARG A 84 -5.48 8.42 -11.60
N PHE A 85 -5.81 7.20 -12.02
CA PHE A 85 -6.16 6.95 -13.41
C PHE A 85 -7.34 7.88 -13.72
N ARG A 86 -7.09 8.98 -14.43
CA ARG A 86 -8.19 9.74 -15.04
C ARG A 86 -8.89 8.73 -15.93
N LYS A 87 -10.16 8.40 -15.66
CA LYS A 87 -10.98 7.79 -16.71
C LYS A 87 -10.89 8.75 -17.90
N CYS A 88 -10.32 8.31 -19.01
CA CYS A 88 -10.49 8.98 -20.28
C CYS A 88 -12.01 9.16 -20.45
N GLY A 89 -12.44 10.40 -20.64
CA GLY A 89 -13.80 10.83 -20.39
C GLY A 89 -14.84 9.98 -21.11
N SER A 90 -15.79 9.44 -20.35
CA SER A 90 -17.14 9.20 -20.85
C SER A 90 -17.84 10.56 -20.95
N GLY A 91 -17.45 11.35 -21.93
CA GLY A 91 -18.19 12.52 -22.39
C GLY A 91 -19.04 12.09 -23.56
N GLY A 92 -20.24 11.60 -23.28
CA GLY A 92 -21.30 11.54 -24.27
C GLY A 92 -21.95 12.91 -24.37
N LEU A 93 -21.97 13.44 -25.60
CA LEU A 93 -23.05 14.19 -26.26
C LEU A 93 -22.59 14.45 -27.70
#